data_AF-A0A9W9MRC2-F1
#
_entry.id   AF-A0A9W9MRC2-F1
#
_cell.length_a   1.000
_cell.length_b   1.000
_cell.length_c   1.000
_cell.angle_alpha   90.00
_cell.angle_beta   90.00
_cell.angle_gamma   90.00
#
_symmetry.space_group_name_H-M   'P 1'
#
loop_
_entity.id
_entity.type
_entity.pdbx_description
1 polymer ?
#
loop_
_entity_poly.entity_id
_entity_poly.type
_entity_poly.pdbx_seq_one_letter_code
_entity_poly.pdbx_strand_id
1 'polypeptide(L)'
;MADSWDVYVVFRQRRGNDPLHWMLLLSTRESLYCTWYHIVGGPTENRAYERKIEAGKRIDSYSISMKQYIGKISAWNINKVKSEIVAVPVQECQRWTVEVLAALERKFLVPAGTSVDFYNQMEPSTRQTEPEDDWVLLSGAFEEELTIE
;
A
#
# COMPACT_ATOMS: atom_id res chain seq x y z
N MET A 1 9.43 -25.08 -16.58
CA MET A 1 8.98 -24.04 -15.62
C MET A 1 10.18 -23.16 -15.31
N ALA A 2 10.00 -21.88 -15.01
CA ALA A 2 11.12 -21.03 -14.63
C ALA A 2 11.74 -21.51 -13.31
N ASP A 3 13.06 -21.46 -13.18
CA ASP A 3 13.77 -21.93 -11.98
C ASP A 3 13.71 -20.92 -10.83
N SER A 4 13.42 -19.66 -11.15
CA SER A 4 13.34 -18.57 -10.18
C SER A 4 12.44 -17.44 -10.66
N TRP A 5 12.03 -16.61 -9.70
CA TRP A 5 11.24 -15.41 -9.86
C TRP A 5 12.03 -14.23 -9.32
N ASP A 6 12.17 -13.19 -10.12
CA ASP A 6 12.69 -11.91 -9.69
C ASP A 6 11.56 -11.10 -9.04
N VAL A 7 11.86 -10.50 -7.90
CA VAL A 7 10.93 -9.73 -7.08
C VAL A 7 11.29 -8.26 -7.15
N TYR A 8 10.29 -7.43 -7.38
CA TYR A 8 10.42 -5.98 -7.41
C TYR A 8 9.34 -5.33 -6.57
N VAL A 9 9.67 -4.19 -5.95
CA VAL A 9 8.67 -3.20 -5.58
C VAL A 9 8.56 -2.21 -6.73
N VAL A 10 7.33 -1.88 -7.08
CA VAL A 10 7.00 -1.05 -8.24
C VAL A 10 6.19 0.15 -7.78
N PHE A 11 6.57 1.31 -8.29
CA PHE A 11 5.94 2.57 -8.03
C PHE A 11 5.19 3.01 -9.28
N ARG A 12 3.90 3.34 -9.15
CA ARG A 12 3.13 3.87 -10.30
C ARG A 12 3.45 5.34 -10.56
N GLN A 13 3.03 5.82 -11.73
CA GLN A 13 2.96 7.26 -11.99
C GLN A 13 2.08 7.94 -10.95
N ARG A 14 2.56 9.04 -10.35
CA ARG A 14 1.78 9.83 -9.39
C ARG A 14 0.58 10.48 -10.09
N ARG A 15 -0.57 10.50 -9.42
CA ARG A 15 -1.78 11.18 -9.89
C ARG A 15 -2.20 12.18 -8.82
N GLY A 16 -2.07 13.48 -9.12
CA GLY A 16 -2.35 14.53 -8.16
C GLY A 16 -1.46 14.46 -6.92
N ASN A 17 -2.06 14.67 -5.75
CA ASN A 17 -1.38 14.70 -4.45
C ASN A 17 -1.55 13.40 -3.64
N ASP A 18 -2.16 12.36 -4.20
CA ASP A 18 -2.32 11.09 -3.50
C ASP A 18 -0.95 10.44 -3.24
N PRO A 19 -0.82 9.67 -2.14
CA PRO A 19 0.35 8.85 -1.90
C PRO A 19 0.70 7.97 -3.09
N LEU A 20 1.99 7.78 -3.36
CA LEU A 20 2.45 6.99 -4.49
C LEU A 20 1.95 5.55 -4.38
N HIS A 21 1.31 5.04 -5.44
CA HIS A 21 0.77 3.67 -5.41
C HIS A 21 1.89 2.64 -5.55
N TRP A 22 2.08 1.80 -4.52
CA TRP A 22 3.09 0.74 -4.48
C TRP A 22 2.50 -0.62 -4.81
N MET A 23 3.30 -1.45 -5.48
CA MET A 23 2.92 -2.81 -5.87
C MET A 23 4.10 -3.76 -5.73
N LEU A 24 3.81 -5.03 -5.46
CA LEU A 24 4.78 -6.10 -5.59
C LEU A 24 4.67 -6.72 -6.99
N LEU A 25 5.80 -6.92 -7.65
CA LEU A 25 5.88 -7.53 -8.98
C LEU A 25 6.73 -8.79 -8.91
N LEU A 26 6.20 -9.88 -9.47
CA LEU A 26 6.94 -11.13 -9.69
C LEU A 26 7.07 -11.39 -11.18
N SER A 27 8.30 -11.59 -11.66
CA SER A 27 8.60 -11.93 -13.04
C SER A 27 9.52 -13.14 -13.09
N THR A 28 9.37 -14.00 -14.10
CA THR A 28 10.41 -14.98 -14.41
C THR A 28 11.53 -14.29 -15.16
N ARG A 29 12.75 -14.83 -15.06
CA ARG A 29 13.91 -14.34 -15.82
C ARG A 29 13.58 -14.25 -17.31
N GLU A 30 14.00 -13.17 -17.94
CA GLU A 30 13.84 -12.88 -19.39
C GLU A 30 12.38 -12.71 -19.88
N SER A 31 11.39 -12.83 -18.99
CA SER A 31 9.99 -12.57 -19.36
C SER A 31 9.73 -11.06 -19.47
N LEU A 32 9.03 -10.68 -20.54
CA LEU A 32 8.46 -9.34 -20.69
C LEU A 32 7.17 -9.15 -19.88
N TYR A 33 6.63 -10.25 -19.34
CA TYR A 33 5.39 -10.30 -18.58
C TYR A 33 5.62 -10.71 -17.13
N CYS A 34 4.80 -10.17 -16.26
CA CYS A 34 4.88 -10.34 -14.82
C CYS A 34 3.47 -10.43 -14.20
N THR A 35 3.43 -10.71 -12.91
CA THR A 35 2.21 -10.61 -12.10
C THR A 35 2.34 -9.45 -11.13
N TRP A 36 1.35 -8.57 -11.11
CA TRP A 36 1.25 -7.49 -10.12
C TRP A 36 0.38 -7.93 -8.95
N TYR A 37 0.84 -7.64 -7.74
CA TYR A 37 0.11 -7.82 -6.50
C TYR A 37 0.04 -6.48 -5.79
N HIS A 38 -1.15 -6.00 -5.51
CA HIS A 38 -1.34 -4.68 -4.92
C HIS A 38 -2.72 -4.53 -4.30
N ILE A 39 -2.88 -3.50 -3.48
CA ILE A 39 -4.19 -3.07 -3.00
C ILE A 39 -4.73 -1.96 -3.90
N VAL A 40 -6.03 -1.93 -4.12
CA VAL A 40 -6.70 -0.81 -4.78
C VAL A 40 -7.84 -0.32 -3.90
N GLY A 41 -8.37 0.86 -4.18
CA GLY A 41 -9.44 1.44 -3.37
C GLY A 41 -8.92 2.16 -2.13
N GLY A 42 -9.79 2.29 -1.15
CA GLY A 42 -9.56 3.11 0.03
C GLY A 42 -10.34 4.42 0.02
N PRO A 43 -10.16 5.25 1.06
CA PRO A 43 -10.91 6.50 1.24
C PRO A 43 -10.81 7.46 0.06
N THR A 44 -9.63 7.58 -0.57
CA THR A 44 -9.40 8.45 -1.74
C THR A 44 -10.22 8.06 -2.96
N GLU A 45 -10.63 6.80 -3.04
CA GLU A 45 -11.44 6.25 -4.13
C GLU A 45 -12.89 5.96 -3.70
N ASN A 46 -13.28 6.37 -2.48
CA ASN A 46 -14.58 6.10 -1.87
C ASN A 46 -15.05 4.63 -1.99
N ARG A 47 -14.12 3.69 -1.78
CA ARG A 47 -14.40 2.25 -1.84
C ARG A 47 -13.56 1.48 -0.82
N ALA A 48 -14.04 0.30 -0.44
CA ALA A 48 -13.26 -0.58 0.44
C ALA A 48 -11.93 -0.98 -0.23
N TYR A 49 -10.91 -1.22 0.60
CA TYR A 49 -9.64 -1.77 0.13
C TYR A 49 -9.85 -3.16 -0.44
N GLU A 50 -9.26 -3.41 -1.61
CA GLU A 50 -9.36 -4.68 -2.31
C GLU A 50 -7.99 -5.13 -2.79
N ARG A 51 -7.63 -6.40 -2.53
CA ARG A 51 -6.41 -7.00 -3.09
C ARG A 51 -6.65 -7.39 -4.56
N LYS A 52 -5.79 -6.91 -5.45
CA LYS A 52 -5.77 -7.32 -6.86
C LYS A 52 -4.52 -8.14 -7.17
N ILE A 53 -4.72 -9.20 -7.94
CA ILE A 53 -3.67 -10.04 -8.51
C ILE A 53 -3.84 -10.01 -10.02
N GLU A 54 -2.94 -9.31 -10.71
CA GLU A 54 -3.05 -9.11 -12.14
C GLU A 54 -1.90 -9.81 -12.88
N ALA A 55 -2.18 -10.97 -13.48
CA ALA A 55 -1.22 -11.74 -14.26
C ALA A 55 -1.11 -11.22 -15.71
N GLY A 56 0.01 -11.52 -16.38
CA GLY A 56 0.22 -11.19 -17.80
C GLY A 56 0.44 -9.69 -18.07
N LYS A 57 0.82 -8.92 -17.04
CA LYS A 57 1.11 -7.49 -17.19
C LYS A 57 2.53 -7.29 -17.71
N ARG A 58 2.74 -6.27 -18.52
CA ARG A 58 4.09 -5.90 -19.00
C ARG A 58 4.96 -5.39 -17.85
N ILE A 59 6.21 -5.86 -17.79
CA ILE A 59 7.21 -5.43 -16.80
C ILE A 59 7.65 -3.96 -16.99
N ASP A 60 7.44 -3.42 -18.19
CA ASP A 60 7.76 -2.06 -18.64
C ASP A 60 6.48 -1.24 -18.96
N SER A 61 5.38 -1.52 -18.26
CA SER A 61 4.13 -0.79 -18.44
C SER A 61 4.33 0.72 -18.24
N TYR A 62 3.75 1.54 -19.13
CA TYR A 62 3.73 3.01 -19.02
C TYR A 62 3.18 3.54 -17.69
N SER A 63 2.33 2.75 -17.01
CA SER A 63 1.78 3.14 -15.71
C SER A 63 2.79 3.03 -14.55
N ILE A 64 3.96 2.45 -14.79
CA ILE A 64 5.07 2.32 -13.85
C ILE A 64 6.01 3.52 -14.03
N SER A 65 6.31 4.21 -12.94
CA SER A 65 7.32 5.28 -12.92
C SER A 65 8.70 4.71 -12.62
N MET A 66 8.78 3.80 -11.64
CA MET A 66 10.02 3.19 -11.18
C MET A 66 9.79 1.76 -10.70
N LYS A 67 10.81 0.92 -10.79
CA LYS A 67 10.86 -0.40 -10.17
C LYS A 67 12.19 -0.59 -9.45
N GLN A 68 12.13 -1.14 -8.25
CA GLN A 68 13.29 -1.46 -7.43
C GLN A 68 13.39 -2.97 -7.27
N TYR A 69 14.52 -3.54 -7.70
CA TYR A 69 14.80 -4.96 -7.53
C TYR A 69 15.05 -5.27 -6.06
N ILE A 70 14.40 -6.31 -5.56
CA ILE A 70 14.50 -6.76 -4.16
C ILE A 70 15.37 -8.01 -4.07
N GLY A 71 15.15 -8.97 -4.95
CA GLY A 71 15.83 -10.24 -4.88
C GLY A 71 15.23 -11.30 -5.77
N LYS A 72 15.77 -12.51 -5.64
CA LYS A 72 15.40 -13.67 -6.43
C LYS A 72 14.86 -14.77 -5.53
N ILE A 73 13.70 -15.30 -5.90
CA ILE A 73 13.02 -16.37 -5.18
C ILE A 73 13.04 -17.63 -6.04
N SER A 74 13.52 -18.74 -5.46
CA SER A 74 13.43 -20.04 -6.13
C SER A 74 11.98 -20.41 -6.44
N ALA A 75 11.74 -21.04 -7.60
CA ALA A 75 10.39 -21.47 -7.99
C ALA A 75 9.74 -22.41 -6.95
N TRP A 76 10.54 -23.19 -6.21
CA TRP A 76 10.07 -24.04 -5.12
C TRP A 76 9.39 -23.26 -3.97
N ASN A 77 9.72 -21.98 -3.82
CA ASN A 77 9.18 -21.13 -2.76
C ASN A 77 8.01 -20.24 -3.22
N ILE A 78 7.58 -20.30 -4.49
CA ILE A 78 6.56 -19.37 -5.01
C ILE A 78 5.22 -19.47 -4.28
N ASN A 79 4.83 -20.67 -3.83
CA ASN A 79 3.59 -20.85 -3.08
C ASN A 79 3.68 -20.23 -1.68
N LYS A 80 4.87 -20.18 -1.07
CA LYS A 80 5.08 -19.48 0.20
C LYS A 80 4.89 -17.97 0.00
N VAL A 81 5.40 -17.41 -1.10
CA VAL A 81 5.20 -16.00 -1.45
C VAL A 81 3.72 -15.67 -1.60
N LYS A 82 3.00 -16.45 -2.41
CA LYS A 82 1.55 -16.27 -2.61
C LYS A 82 0.77 -16.38 -1.30
N SER A 83 1.15 -17.32 -0.44
CA SER A 83 0.55 -17.48 0.89
C SER A 83 0.72 -16.22 1.74
N GLU A 84 1.92 -15.63 1.81
CA GLU A 84 2.14 -14.40 2.59
C GLU A 84 1.37 -13.20 2.03
N ILE A 85 1.36 -13.04 0.70
CA ILE A 85 0.60 -11.99 0.01
C ILE A 85 -0.89 -12.03 0.38
N VAL A 86 -1.45 -13.24 0.47
CA VAL A 86 -2.87 -13.44 0.81
C VAL A 86 -3.12 -13.30 2.31
N ALA A 87 -2.15 -13.65 3.16
CA ALA A 87 -2.25 -13.59 4.61
C ALA A 87 -2.23 -12.14 5.15
N VAL A 88 -1.51 -11.22 4.51
CA VAL A 88 -1.48 -9.81 4.93
C VAL A 88 -2.85 -9.15 4.68
N PRO A 89 -3.51 -8.59 5.72
CA PRO A 89 -4.81 -7.94 5.59
C PRO A 89 -4.83 -6.80 4.57
N VAL A 90 -5.98 -6.58 3.93
CA VAL A 90 -6.14 -5.46 2.98
C VAL A 90 -6.15 -4.12 3.72
N GLN A 91 -5.32 -3.18 3.27
CA GLN A 91 -5.15 -1.85 3.86
C GLN A 91 -4.48 -0.91 2.85
N GLU A 92 -4.02 0.27 3.29
CA GLU A 92 -3.25 1.20 2.47
C GLU A 92 -2.08 0.50 1.74
N CYS A 93 -1.86 0.83 0.47
CA CYS A 93 -1.01 0.07 -0.44
C CYS A 93 0.48 0.06 -0.06
N GLN A 94 1.02 1.17 0.45
CA GLN A 94 2.42 1.26 0.87
C GLN A 94 2.62 0.42 2.13
N ARG A 95 1.74 0.57 3.12
CA ARG A 95 1.74 -0.21 4.36
C ARG A 95 1.58 -1.70 4.08
N TRP A 96 0.64 -2.07 3.21
CA TRP A 96 0.43 -3.45 2.79
C TRP A 96 1.70 -4.03 2.15
N THR A 97 2.36 -3.27 1.27
CA THR A 97 3.61 -3.70 0.63
C THR A 97 4.70 -3.93 1.67
N VAL A 98 4.87 -3.02 2.63
CA VAL A 98 5.85 -3.17 3.73
C VAL A 98 5.57 -4.40 4.58
N GLU A 99 4.31 -4.65 4.97
CA GLU A 99 3.95 -5.82 5.77
C GLU A 99 4.16 -7.14 5.00
N VAL A 100 3.90 -7.15 3.69
CA VAL A 100 4.24 -8.29 2.83
C VAL A 100 5.75 -8.51 2.79
N LEU A 101 6.56 -7.46 2.60
CA LEU A 101 8.01 -7.57 2.61
C LEU A 101 8.52 -8.11 3.96
N ALA A 102 7.98 -7.63 5.08
CA ALA A 102 8.32 -8.13 6.42
C ALA A 102 7.96 -9.62 6.59
N ALA A 103 6.83 -10.06 6.02
CA ALA A 103 6.44 -11.46 6.03
C ALA A 103 7.37 -12.36 5.18
N LEU A 104 7.76 -11.88 4.01
CA LEU A 104 8.74 -12.57 3.15
C LEU A 104 10.13 -12.61 3.79
N GLU A 105 10.53 -11.53 4.46
CA GLU A 105 11.81 -11.40 5.15
C GLU A 105 11.93 -12.40 6.31
N ARG A 106 10.88 -12.53 7.14
CA ARG A 106 10.79 -13.55 8.21
C ARG A 106 10.92 -14.99 7.70
N LYS A 107 10.65 -15.23 6.42
CA LYS A 107 10.78 -16.53 5.76
C LYS A 107 12.07 -16.66 4.94
N PHE A 108 12.98 -15.69 5.03
CA PHE A 108 14.23 -15.62 4.27
C PHE A 108 14.00 -15.68 2.75
N LEU A 109 12.87 -15.16 2.28
CA LEU A 109 12.52 -15.11 0.86
C LEU A 109 13.01 -13.82 0.18
N VAL A 110 13.25 -12.76 0.97
CA VAL A 110 13.88 -11.52 0.55
C VAL A 110 15.00 -11.15 1.54
N PRO A 111 15.97 -10.30 1.15
CA PRO A 111 17.05 -9.89 2.04
C PRO A 111 16.55 -9.24 3.34
N ALA A 112 17.29 -9.46 4.43
CA ALA A 112 17.02 -8.77 5.69
C ALA A 112 17.21 -7.25 5.56
N GLY A 113 16.41 -6.47 6.28
CA GLY A 113 16.37 -5.01 6.20
C GLY A 113 15.42 -4.46 5.14
N THR A 114 14.98 -5.29 4.18
CA THR A 114 14.11 -4.83 3.08
C THR A 114 12.85 -4.13 3.60
N SER A 115 12.15 -4.71 4.57
CA SER A 115 10.91 -4.10 5.07
C SER A 115 11.13 -2.75 5.74
N VAL A 116 12.23 -2.60 6.50
CA VAL A 116 12.60 -1.34 7.17
C VAL A 116 12.96 -0.26 6.17
N ASP A 117 13.71 -0.62 5.12
CA ASP A 117 14.11 0.33 4.07
C ASP A 117 12.88 0.93 3.37
N PHE A 118 11.86 0.11 3.08
CA PHE A 118 10.61 0.58 2.47
C PHE A 118 9.70 1.29 3.47
N TYR A 119 9.67 0.87 4.74
CA TYR A 119 8.92 1.59 5.78
C TYR A 119 9.36 3.06 5.89
N ASN A 120 10.67 3.30 5.86
CA ASN A 120 11.24 4.66 5.93
C ASN A 120 10.94 5.54 4.70
N GLN A 121 10.45 4.94 3.61
CA GLN A 121 10.07 5.64 2.38
C GLN A 121 8.56 5.88 2.27
N MET A 122 7.78 5.38 3.23
CA MET A 122 6.32 5.57 3.22
C MET A 122 5.96 7.05 3.30
N GLU A 123 4.99 7.43 2.48
CA GLU A 123 4.40 8.75 2.50
C GLU A 123 3.34 8.82 3.61
N PRO A 124 3.18 9.99 4.26
CA PRO A 124 2.14 10.16 5.25
C PRO A 124 0.77 9.93 4.60
N SER A 125 -0.07 9.12 5.23
CA SER A 125 -1.45 8.98 4.79
C SER A 125 -2.14 10.34 4.91
N THR A 126 -2.77 10.81 3.82
CA THR A 126 -3.72 11.93 3.84
C THR A 126 -4.98 11.54 4.60
N ARG A 127 -4.86 11.33 5.91
CA ARG A 127 -6.01 11.50 6.78
C ARG A 127 -6.32 12.99 6.72
N GLN A 128 -7.47 13.34 6.15
CA GLN A 128 -8.12 14.59 6.55
C GLN A 128 -8.33 14.48 8.06
N THR A 129 -7.47 15.13 8.82
CA THR A 129 -7.86 15.67 10.10
C THR A 129 -8.84 16.78 9.75
N GLU A 130 -10.10 16.45 9.53
CA GLU A 130 -11.15 17.44 9.75
C GLU A 130 -11.01 17.80 11.24
N PRO A 131 -10.75 19.07 11.61
CA PRO A 131 -10.95 19.46 12.99
C PRO A 131 -12.44 19.25 13.27
N GLU A 132 -12.75 18.33 14.18
CA GLU A 132 -14.04 18.32 14.87
C GLU A 132 -14.11 19.60 15.74
N ASP A 133 -14.31 20.76 15.11
CA ASP A 133 -14.68 21.99 15.79
C ASP A 133 -16.21 21.99 16.00
N ASP A 134 -16.69 20.99 16.74
CA ASP A 134 -18.03 20.98 17.32
C ASP A 134 -17.99 21.73 18.67
N TRP A 135 -17.74 23.05 18.60
CA TRP A 135 -18.00 23.96 19.70
C TRP A 135 -19.25 24.79 19.38
N VAL A 136 -20.42 24.17 19.51
CA VAL A 136 -21.67 24.93 19.70
C VAL A 136 -21.68 25.45 21.13
N LEU A 137 -21.19 26.68 21.33
CA LEU A 137 -21.46 27.46 22.54
C LEU A 137 -22.96 27.76 22.61
N LEU A 138 -23.73 26.89 23.27
CA LEU A 138 -25.03 27.23 23.82
C LEU A 138 -24.82 28.14 25.04
N SER A 139 -24.53 29.41 24.79
CA SER A 139 -24.74 30.46 25.80
C SER A 139 -26.25 30.60 26.00
N GLY A 140 -26.75 29.97 27.07
CA GLY A 140 -28.13 30.08 27.52
C GLY A 140 -28.52 31.54 27.79
N ALA A 141 -29.76 31.84 27.44
CA ALA A 141 -30.44 33.07 27.81
C ALA A 141 -30.56 33.16 29.33
N PHE A 142 -30.07 34.24 29.91
CA PHE A 142 -30.47 34.72 31.23
C PHE A 142 -31.03 36.12 31.04
N GLU A 143 -32.33 36.19 30.77
CA GLU A 143 -33.08 37.44 30.88
C GLU A 143 -33.33 37.68 32.38
N GLU A 144 -32.66 38.67 32.94
CA GLU A 144 -33.01 39.20 34.27
C GLU A 144 -33.81 40.49 34.04
N GLU A 145 -35.12 40.36 34.19
CA GLU A 145 -36.11 41.43 34.14
C GLU A 145 -35.98 42.27 35.42
N LEU A 146 -35.43 43.49 35.30
CA LEU A 146 -35.28 44.42 36.42
C LEU A 146 -36.45 45.41 36.42
N THR A 147 -37.51 45.11 37.17
CA THR A 147 -38.58 46.04 37.50
C THR A 147 -38.19 46.85 38.74
N ILE A 148 -38.18 48.18 38.64
CA ILE A 148 -38.08 49.08 39.79
C ILE A 148 -39.39 49.88 39.84
N GLU A 149 -40.12 49.74 40.95
CA GLU A 149 -41.19 50.64 41.39
C GLU A 149 -40.61 51.90 42.07
#